data_AF-A0A963K2Y3-F1
#
_entry.id   AF-A0A963K2Y3-F1
#
_cell.length_a   1.000
_cell.length_b   1.000
_cell.length_c   1.000
_cell.angle_alpha   90.00
_cell.angle_beta   90.00
_cell.angle_gamma   90.00
#
_symmetry.space_group_name_H-M   'P 1'
#
loop_
_entity.id
_entity.type
_entity.pdbx_description
1 polymer ?
#
loop_
_entity_poly.entity_id
_entity_poly.type
_entity_poly.pdbx_seq_one_letter_code
_entity_poly.pdbx_strand_id
1 'polypeptide(L)'
;KTRDASVLLIGPAFVSSLMDVVGKSGRVVMGFNPAAVHPVPYLRVLLNLELLRRSGFAVEAAAQARAWSTLYPPAGVARLPAGIRRHAERAIRTVVEVMAFAPYDELGGKALAEVVGFRPQDQSVAREAAQRLAQGRDPGIVPERFMIVAARLALDHRLAPPGTIARHFYEALGRR
;
A
#
# COMPACT_ATOMS: atom_id res chain seq x y z
N LYS A 1 -0.97 11.01 11.94
CA LYS A 1 -1.19 12.03 10.89
C LYS A 1 -0.77 11.41 9.56
N THR A 2 -1.68 11.40 8.58
CA THR A 2 -1.64 10.88 7.20
C THR A 2 -0.62 9.76 6.88
N ARG A 3 -1.03 8.50 7.12
CA ARG A 3 -0.30 7.29 6.67
C ARG A 3 -0.51 6.97 5.17
N ASP A 4 -1.20 7.83 4.43
CA ASP A 4 -1.70 7.56 3.08
C ASP A 4 -0.65 7.78 1.97
N ALA A 5 0.60 8.09 2.32
CA ALA A 5 1.76 8.11 1.43
C ALA A 5 2.71 6.91 1.64
N SER A 6 2.36 5.95 2.51
CA SER A 6 3.22 4.80 2.86
C SER A 6 3.52 3.87 1.67
N VAL A 7 2.76 3.96 0.59
CA VAL A 7 3.09 3.31 -0.69
C VAL A 7 4.50 3.69 -1.16
N LEU A 8 4.92 4.94 -0.92
CA LEU A 8 6.26 5.41 -1.24
C LEU A 8 7.36 4.75 -0.41
N LEU A 9 7.02 4.07 0.70
CA LEU A 9 7.98 3.41 1.58
C LEU A 9 8.11 1.91 1.32
N ILE A 10 6.99 1.24 1.01
CA ILE A 10 6.91 -0.23 0.93
C ILE A 10 6.06 -0.75 -0.24
N GLY A 11 5.69 0.11 -1.19
CA GLY A 11 5.13 -0.27 -2.49
C GLY A 11 3.82 -1.07 -2.43
N PRO A 12 3.64 -2.06 -3.32
CA PRO A 12 2.42 -2.87 -3.40
C PRO A 12 2.01 -3.53 -2.08
N ALA A 13 2.98 -3.90 -1.23
CA ALA A 13 2.73 -4.55 0.05
C ALA A 13 1.96 -3.65 1.02
N PHE A 14 2.11 -2.32 0.92
CA PHE A 14 1.28 -1.39 1.70
C PHE A 14 -0.18 -1.54 1.35
N VAL A 15 -0.50 -1.55 0.05
CA VAL A 15 -1.88 -1.59 -0.43
C VAL A 15 -2.55 -2.90 -0.06
N SER A 16 -1.86 -4.05 -0.24
CA SER A 16 -2.36 -5.35 0.21
C SER A 16 -2.66 -5.35 1.71
N SER A 17 -1.74 -4.82 2.53
CA SER A 17 -1.92 -4.76 3.97
C SER A 17 -3.03 -3.80 4.39
N LEU A 18 -3.19 -2.67 3.68
CA LEU A 18 -4.29 -1.74 3.88
C LEU A 18 -5.63 -2.43 3.58
N MET A 19 -5.73 -3.14 2.46
CA MET A 19 -6.93 -3.89 2.07
C MET A 19 -7.32 -4.91 3.14
N ASP A 20 -6.37 -5.62 3.75
CA ASP A 20 -6.65 -6.56 4.86
C ASP A 20 -7.14 -5.85 6.12
N VAL A 21 -6.56 -4.70 6.47
CA VAL A 21 -6.93 -3.94 7.68
C VAL A 21 -8.31 -3.30 7.55
N VAL A 22 -8.62 -2.76 6.37
CA VAL A 22 -9.87 -2.01 6.15
C VAL A 22 -10.99 -2.85 5.52
N GLY A 23 -10.65 -4.02 4.99
CA GLY A 23 -11.59 -5.00 4.46
C GLY A 23 -12.52 -5.53 5.55
N LYS A 24 -13.76 -5.05 5.53
CA LYS A 24 -14.84 -5.43 6.47
C LYS A 24 -16.14 -5.63 5.70
N SER A 25 -17.28 -5.68 6.38
CA SER A 25 -18.57 -5.69 5.68
C SER A 25 -18.74 -4.45 4.79
N GLY A 26 -19.45 -4.58 3.67
CA GLY A 26 -19.66 -3.47 2.73
C GLY A 26 -20.28 -2.22 3.38
N ARG A 27 -21.09 -2.39 4.43
CA ARG A 27 -21.63 -1.28 5.24
C ARG A 27 -20.54 -0.47 5.93
N VAL A 28 -19.52 -1.13 6.47
CA VAL A 28 -18.40 -0.46 7.14
C VAL A 28 -17.47 0.17 6.12
N VAL A 29 -17.16 -0.53 5.03
CA VAL A 29 -16.24 -0.05 3.99
C VAL A 29 -16.76 1.20 3.26
N MET A 30 -18.09 1.29 3.10
CA MET A 30 -18.77 2.43 2.47
C MET A 30 -19.36 3.42 3.50
N GLY A 31 -19.12 3.22 4.80
CA GLY A 31 -19.68 4.06 5.85
C GLY A 31 -19.03 5.44 5.86
N PHE A 32 -19.80 6.47 5.51
CA PHE A 32 -19.34 7.86 5.60
C PHE A 32 -19.53 8.42 7.00
N ASN A 33 -18.46 8.98 7.57
CA ASN A 33 -18.50 9.76 8.80
C ASN A 33 -17.75 11.08 8.55
N PRO A 34 -18.42 12.24 8.59
CA PRO A 34 -17.78 13.54 8.35
C PRO A 34 -16.74 13.93 9.39
N ALA A 35 -16.78 13.35 10.59
CA ALA A 35 -15.78 13.57 11.65
C ALA A 35 -14.58 12.62 11.58
N ALA A 36 -14.55 11.69 10.62
CA ALA A 36 -13.43 10.78 10.47
C ALA A 36 -12.17 11.49 9.94
N VAL A 37 -11.02 11.17 10.52
CA VAL A 37 -9.71 11.74 10.13
C VAL A 37 -9.14 11.15 8.83
N HIS A 38 -9.84 10.19 8.22
CA HIS A 38 -9.49 9.59 6.93
C HIS A 38 -10.74 9.51 6.05
N PRO A 39 -10.57 9.46 4.70
CA PRO A 39 -11.65 9.10 3.80
C PRO A 39 -12.28 7.76 4.18
N VAL A 40 -13.48 7.48 3.66
CA VAL A 40 -14.10 6.15 3.81
C VAL A 40 -13.13 5.06 3.34
N PRO A 41 -13.10 3.88 4.00
CA PRO A 41 -12.19 2.79 3.65
C PRO A 41 -12.07 2.50 2.15
N TYR A 42 -13.21 2.51 1.45
CA TYR A 42 -13.24 2.31 0.00
C TYR A 42 -12.36 3.31 -0.76
N LEU A 43 -12.50 4.61 -0.46
CA LEU A 43 -11.73 5.66 -1.11
C LEU A 43 -10.26 5.66 -0.68
N ARG A 44 -9.95 5.23 0.56
CA ARG A 44 -8.56 5.08 1.01
C ARG A 44 -7.79 4.08 0.17
N VAL A 45 -8.41 2.95 -0.17
CA VAL A 45 -7.79 1.95 -1.05
C VAL A 45 -7.60 2.54 -2.45
N LEU A 46 -8.61 3.21 -3.03
CA LEU A 46 -8.50 3.83 -4.36
C LEU A 46 -7.42 4.93 -4.40
N LEU A 47 -7.29 5.73 -3.35
CA LEU A 47 -6.23 6.74 -3.24
C LEU A 47 -4.84 6.10 -3.29
N ASN A 48 -4.63 5.05 -2.51
CA ASN A 48 -3.36 4.35 -2.48
C ASN A 48 -3.07 3.56 -3.75
N LEU A 49 -4.10 3.06 -4.45
CA LEU A 49 -3.97 2.44 -5.77
C LEU A 49 -3.53 3.45 -6.84
N GLU A 50 -4.05 4.69 -6.80
CA GLU A 50 -3.60 5.73 -7.72
C GLU A 50 -2.15 6.13 -7.45
N LEU A 51 -1.76 6.26 -6.19
CA LEU A 51 -0.35 6.49 -5.82
C LEU A 51 0.55 5.32 -6.27
N LEU A 52 0.12 4.07 -6.06
CA LEU A 52 0.86 2.88 -6.46
C LEU A 52 1.05 2.83 -7.98
N ARG A 53 -0.01 3.09 -8.74
CA ARG A 53 0.02 3.13 -10.21
C ARG A 53 1.04 4.16 -10.72
N ARG A 54 1.03 5.36 -10.15
CA ARG A 54 1.95 6.45 -10.53
C ARG A 54 3.38 6.23 -10.07
N SER A 55 3.60 5.38 -9.07
CA SER A 55 4.93 5.02 -8.54
C SER A 55 5.63 3.91 -9.37
N GLY A 56 5.08 3.54 -10.53
CA GLY A 56 5.67 2.55 -11.43
C GLY A 56 5.12 1.12 -11.29
N PHE A 57 4.08 0.92 -10.46
CA PHE A 57 3.46 -0.39 -10.21
C PHE A 57 2.06 -0.50 -10.83
N ALA A 58 1.93 -0.09 -12.09
CA ALA A 58 0.63 -0.05 -12.77
C ALA A 58 -0.04 -1.42 -12.86
N VAL A 59 0.73 -2.50 -13.00
CA VAL A 59 0.22 -3.88 -13.10
C VAL A 59 -0.34 -4.33 -11.76
N GLU A 60 0.41 -4.15 -10.67
CA GLU A 60 -0.01 -4.50 -9.32
C GLU A 60 -1.22 -3.66 -8.88
N ALA A 61 -1.19 -2.35 -9.16
CA ALA A 61 -2.32 -1.46 -8.89
C ALA A 61 -3.58 -1.92 -9.63
N ALA A 62 -3.48 -2.31 -10.91
CA ALA A 62 -4.62 -2.83 -11.65
C ALA A 62 -5.14 -4.16 -11.08
N ALA A 63 -4.24 -5.06 -10.66
CA ALA A 63 -4.62 -6.34 -10.05
C ALA A 63 -5.34 -6.14 -8.71
N GLN A 64 -4.80 -5.30 -7.84
CA GLN A 64 -5.40 -4.98 -6.54
C GLN A 64 -6.71 -4.18 -6.69
N ALA A 65 -6.81 -3.28 -7.66
CA ALA A 65 -8.05 -2.59 -8.00
C ALA A 65 -9.16 -3.57 -8.39
N ARG A 66 -8.83 -4.55 -9.26
CA ARG A 66 -9.78 -5.62 -9.63
C ARG A 66 -10.23 -6.40 -8.40
N ALA A 67 -9.30 -6.90 -7.59
CA ALA A 67 -9.62 -7.63 -6.37
C ALA A 67 -10.53 -6.81 -5.41
N TRP A 68 -10.21 -5.53 -5.21
CA TRP A 68 -11.01 -4.63 -4.39
C TRP A 68 -12.42 -4.42 -4.93
N SER A 69 -12.55 -4.19 -6.25
CA SER A 69 -13.84 -3.98 -6.90
C SER A 69 -14.72 -5.25 -6.92
N THR A 70 -14.11 -6.44 -6.97
CA THR A 70 -14.84 -7.71 -6.86
C THR A 70 -15.44 -7.89 -5.47
N LEU A 71 -14.68 -7.57 -4.42
CA LEU A 71 -15.15 -7.64 -3.03
C LEU A 71 -16.17 -6.54 -2.69
N TYR A 72 -16.00 -5.36 -3.27
CA TYR A 72 -16.83 -4.19 -3.04
C TYR A 72 -17.28 -3.58 -4.36
N PRO A 73 -18.36 -4.12 -4.96
CA PRO A 73 -18.85 -3.67 -6.24
C PRO A 73 -19.20 -2.17 -6.25
N PRO A 74 -18.98 -1.47 -7.37
CA PRO A 74 -19.32 -0.05 -7.51
C PRO A 74 -20.77 0.30 -7.18
N ALA A 75 -21.71 -0.64 -7.29
CA ALA A 75 -23.09 -0.44 -6.85
C ALA A 75 -23.19 -0.03 -5.35
N GLY A 76 -22.25 -0.49 -4.51
CA GLY A 76 -22.15 -0.09 -3.11
C GLY A 76 -21.73 1.37 -2.90
N VAL A 77 -21.07 1.99 -3.90
CA VAL A 77 -20.63 3.39 -3.88
C VAL A 77 -21.83 4.33 -3.84
N ALA A 78 -23.02 3.91 -4.30
CA ALA A 78 -24.26 4.68 -4.21
C ALA A 78 -24.62 5.12 -2.78
N ARG A 79 -24.06 4.48 -1.75
CA ARG A 79 -24.25 4.82 -0.34
C ARG A 79 -23.45 6.03 0.12
N LEU A 80 -22.43 6.46 -0.63
CA LEU A 80 -21.64 7.65 -0.31
C LEU A 80 -22.41 8.93 -0.66
N PRO A 81 -22.17 10.07 0.02
CA PRO A 81 -22.75 11.36 -0.36
C PRO A 81 -22.51 11.70 -1.82
N ALA A 82 -23.53 12.23 -2.52
CA ALA A 82 -23.48 12.48 -3.95
C ALA A 82 -22.31 13.37 -4.38
N GLY A 83 -21.98 14.39 -3.58
CA GLY A 83 -20.83 15.27 -3.82
C GLY A 83 -19.50 14.52 -3.79
N ILE A 84 -19.34 13.55 -2.89
CA ILE A 84 -18.15 12.70 -2.81
C ILE A 84 -18.10 11.79 -4.02
N ARG A 85 -19.20 11.09 -4.34
CA ARG A 85 -19.23 10.17 -5.50
C ARG A 85 -18.84 10.85 -6.81
N ARG A 86 -19.41 12.04 -7.05
CA ARG A 86 -19.18 12.81 -8.29
C ARG A 86 -17.72 13.23 -8.45
N HIS A 87 -17.05 13.53 -7.35
CA HIS A 87 -15.72 14.17 -7.37
C HIS A 87 -14.59 13.24 -6.93
N ALA A 88 -14.89 12.03 -6.46
CA ALA A 88 -13.93 11.13 -5.85
C ALA A 88 -12.69 10.87 -6.71
N GLU A 89 -12.88 10.53 -7.99
CA GLU A 89 -11.76 10.22 -8.88
C GLU A 89 -10.84 11.43 -9.08
N ARG A 90 -11.42 12.59 -9.42
CA ARG A 90 -10.65 13.84 -9.59
C ARG A 90 -9.94 14.22 -8.30
N ALA A 91 -10.64 14.16 -7.17
CA ALA A 91 -10.07 14.48 -5.87
C ALA A 91 -8.90 13.55 -5.52
N ILE A 92 -9.04 12.25 -5.75
CA ILE A 92 -7.97 11.26 -5.54
C ILE A 92 -6.73 11.64 -6.36
N ARG A 93 -6.90 11.92 -7.67
CA ARG A 93 -5.77 12.27 -8.55
C ARG A 93 -5.08 13.55 -8.10
N THR A 94 -5.85 14.57 -7.71
CA THR A 94 -5.31 15.84 -7.20
C THR A 94 -4.60 15.66 -5.85
N VAL A 95 -5.17 14.87 -4.93
CA VAL A 95 -4.53 14.61 -3.63
C VAL A 95 -3.22 13.86 -3.83
N VAL A 96 -3.19 12.83 -4.69
CA VAL A 96 -1.96 12.09 -4.99
C VAL A 96 -0.92 12.98 -5.68
N GLU A 97 -1.33 13.84 -6.62
CA GLU A 97 -0.45 14.82 -7.25
C GLU A 97 0.22 15.70 -6.18
N VAL A 98 -0.58 16.41 -5.39
CA VAL A 98 -0.08 17.35 -4.41
C VAL A 98 0.79 16.65 -3.37
N MET A 99 0.38 15.49 -2.86
CA MET A 99 1.08 14.79 -1.78
C MET A 99 2.41 14.15 -2.20
N ALA A 100 2.54 13.70 -3.44
CA ALA A 100 3.64 12.81 -3.84
C ALA A 100 4.45 13.30 -5.04
N PHE A 101 3.86 14.08 -5.95
CA PHE A 101 4.44 14.39 -7.26
C PHE A 101 4.63 15.88 -7.52
N ALA A 102 3.95 16.75 -6.78
CA ALA A 102 4.20 18.18 -6.81
C ALA A 102 5.52 18.51 -6.08
N PRO A 103 6.28 19.52 -6.56
CA PRO A 103 7.49 19.98 -5.90
C PRO A 103 7.18 20.69 -4.57
N TYR A 104 8.08 20.51 -3.59
CA TYR A 104 8.04 21.18 -2.30
C TYR A 104 9.28 22.04 -2.08
N ASP A 105 9.10 23.28 -1.64
CA ASP A 105 10.22 24.18 -1.33
C ASP A 105 11.08 23.61 -0.19
N GLU A 106 10.46 22.97 0.80
CA GLU A 106 11.14 22.31 1.92
C GLU A 106 11.99 21.11 1.50
N LEU A 107 11.75 20.56 0.30
CA LEU A 107 12.53 19.47 -0.29
C LEU A 107 13.48 19.97 -1.39
N GLY A 108 13.71 21.29 -1.47
CA GLY A 108 14.57 21.91 -2.48
C GLY A 108 13.99 21.83 -3.88
N GLY A 109 12.67 22.02 -4.02
CA GLY A 109 11.96 21.96 -5.29
C GLY A 109 11.72 20.54 -5.81
N LYS A 110 12.00 19.51 -5.00
CA LYS A 110 11.74 18.11 -5.34
C LYS A 110 10.36 17.66 -4.87
N ALA A 111 9.79 16.71 -5.58
CA ALA A 111 8.60 16.00 -5.13
C ALA A 111 8.93 14.97 -4.05
N LEU A 112 7.96 14.63 -3.20
CA LEU A 112 8.15 13.65 -2.14
C LEU A 112 8.58 12.27 -2.70
N ALA A 113 7.99 11.83 -3.81
CA ALA A 113 8.34 10.56 -4.46
C ALA A 113 9.78 10.52 -5.01
N GLU A 114 10.41 11.68 -5.23
CA GLU A 114 11.82 11.77 -5.62
C GLU A 114 12.77 11.60 -4.43
N VAL A 115 12.31 11.95 -3.22
CA VAL A 115 13.09 11.88 -1.99
C VAL A 115 12.91 10.54 -1.28
N VAL A 116 11.66 10.08 -1.16
CA VAL A 116 11.29 8.79 -0.57
C VAL A 116 10.47 8.04 -1.59
N GLY A 117 11.08 7.07 -2.27
CA GLY A 117 10.41 6.32 -3.33
C GLY A 117 10.80 4.87 -3.32
N PHE A 118 9.83 4.01 -3.06
CA PHE A 118 9.91 2.57 -3.27
C PHE A 118 9.64 2.28 -4.75
N ARG A 119 10.61 1.69 -5.44
CA ARG A 119 10.61 1.49 -6.88
C ARG A 119 10.54 0.00 -7.25
N PRO A 120 10.24 -0.36 -8.51
CA PRO A 120 10.23 -1.76 -8.94
C PRO A 120 11.54 -2.52 -8.66
N GLN A 121 12.69 -1.83 -8.65
CA GLN A 121 13.97 -2.41 -8.26
C GLN A 121 13.99 -2.80 -6.78
N ASP A 122 13.45 -1.96 -5.89
CA ASP A 122 13.32 -2.27 -4.46
C ASP A 122 12.40 -3.48 -4.22
N GLN A 123 11.33 -3.59 -5.01
CA GLN A 123 10.44 -4.76 -5.00
C GLN A 123 11.20 -6.05 -5.36
N SER A 124 12.14 -5.97 -6.30
CA SER A 124 13.02 -7.10 -6.66
C SER A 124 13.90 -7.52 -5.49
N VAL A 125 14.53 -6.56 -4.81
CA VAL A 125 15.35 -6.82 -3.60
C VAL A 125 14.49 -7.45 -2.51
N ALA A 126 13.30 -6.91 -2.24
CA ALA A 126 12.38 -7.45 -1.24
C ALA A 126 11.89 -8.87 -1.60
N ARG A 127 11.71 -9.18 -2.89
CA ARG A 127 11.31 -10.52 -3.35
C ARG A 127 12.41 -11.56 -3.12
N GLU A 128 13.67 -11.20 -3.35
CA GLU A 128 14.80 -12.07 -3.03
C GLU A 128 14.89 -12.31 -1.52
N ALA A 129 14.80 -11.23 -0.73
CA ALA A 129 14.75 -11.32 0.72
C ALA A 129 13.59 -12.21 1.20
N ALA A 130 12.42 -12.17 0.55
CA ALA A 130 11.28 -13.03 0.87
C ALA A 130 11.60 -14.52 0.72
N GLN A 131 12.31 -14.90 -0.35
CA GLN A 131 12.71 -16.29 -0.55
C GLN A 131 13.71 -16.77 0.50
N ARG A 132 14.72 -15.94 0.79
CA ARG A 132 15.73 -16.25 1.82
C ARG A 132 15.08 -16.35 3.20
N LEU A 133 14.22 -15.39 3.54
CA LEU A 133 13.44 -15.34 4.76
C LEU A 133 12.58 -16.60 4.93
N ALA A 134 11.86 -17.04 3.89
CA ALA A 134 11.04 -18.24 3.94
C ALA A 134 11.86 -19.51 4.25
N GLN A 135 13.12 -19.55 3.79
CA GLN A 135 14.06 -20.65 4.01
C GLN A 135 14.84 -20.56 5.32
N GLY A 136 14.64 -19.50 6.13
CA GLY A 136 15.41 -19.26 7.35
C GLY A 136 16.86 -18.87 7.10
N ARG A 137 17.20 -18.47 5.87
CA ARG A 137 18.50 -17.95 5.48
C ARG A 137 18.57 -16.46 5.78
N ASP A 138 19.80 -15.96 5.94
CA ASP A 138 20.04 -14.53 6.08
C ASP A 138 19.43 -13.76 4.87
N PRO A 139 18.47 -12.85 5.10
CA PRO A 139 17.90 -12.01 4.04
C PRO A 139 18.93 -11.06 3.39
N GLY A 140 20.10 -10.88 4.01
CA GLY A 140 21.17 -9.99 3.56
C GLY A 140 20.98 -8.55 4.04
N ILE A 141 21.81 -7.66 3.48
CA ILE A 141 21.78 -6.22 3.79
C ILE A 141 20.64 -5.56 3.00
N VAL A 142 19.44 -5.64 3.54
CA VAL A 142 18.24 -4.96 3.02
C VAL A 142 17.73 -3.92 4.03
N PRO A 143 17.22 -2.75 3.64
CA PRO A 143 16.60 -1.83 4.59
C PRO A 143 15.52 -2.49 5.44
N GLU A 144 15.37 -2.12 6.72
CA GLU A 144 14.40 -2.75 7.65
C GLU A 144 12.97 -2.70 7.09
N ARG A 145 12.60 -1.59 6.45
CA ARG A 145 11.30 -1.43 5.80
C ARG A 145 11.04 -2.46 4.70
N PHE A 146 12.08 -2.98 4.04
CA PHE A 146 11.95 -4.03 3.03
C PHE A 146 11.78 -5.41 3.66
N MET A 147 12.17 -5.61 4.92
CA MET A 147 11.85 -6.86 5.64
C MET A 147 10.34 -7.02 5.84
N ILE A 148 9.61 -5.92 6.06
CA ILE A 148 8.14 -5.94 6.13
C ILE A 148 7.55 -6.36 4.78
N VAL A 149 8.09 -5.82 3.68
CA VAL A 149 7.69 -6.21 2.31
C VAL A 149 8.02 -7.67 2.04
N ALA A 150 9.21 -8.13 2.44
CA ALA A 150 9.66 -9.51 2.25
C ALA A 150 8.75 -10.51 3.00
N ALA A 151 8.41 -10.23 4.26
CA ALA A 151 7.49 -11.05 5.02
C ALA A 151 6.09 -11.09 4.37
N ARG A 152 5.61 -9.94 3.87
CA ARG A 152 4.33 -9.87 3.16
C ARG A 152 4.35 -10.70 1.87
N LEU A 153 5.40 -10.57 1.07
CA LEU A 153 5.57 -11.34 -0.17
C LEU A 153 5.67 -12.84 0.10
N ALA A 154 6.40 -13.23 1.14
CA ALA A 154 6.49 -14.64 1.53
C ALA A 154 5.13 -15.21 1.91
N LEU A 155 4.28 -14.42 2.60
CA LEU A 155 2.92 -14.81 2.96
C LEU A 155 2.02 -14.90 1.72
N ASP A 156 1.98 -13.84 0.90
CA ASP A 156 1.11 -13.76 -0.29
C ASP A 156 1.42 -14.88 -1.30
N HIS A 157 2.70 -15.23 -1.46
CA HIS A 157 3.16 -16.30 -2.35
C HIS A 157 3.26 -17.68 -1.68
N ARG A 158 2.87 -17.80 -0.40
CA ARG A 158 2.88 -19.05 0.37
C ARG A 158 4.25 -19.75 0.36
N LEU A 159 5.33 -18.97 0.45
CA LEU A 159 6.70 -19.50 0.40
C LEU A 159 7.06 -20.34 1.63
N ALA A 160 6.38 -20.10 2.75
CA ALA A 160 6.48 -20.88 3.98
C ALA A 160 5.20 -20.69 4.84
N PRO A 161 4.96 -21.53 5.86
CA PRO A 161 3.86 -21.32 6.80
C PRO A 161 3.96 -19.96 7.54
N PRO A 162 2.83 -19.31 7.88
CA PRO A 162 2.85 -17.99 8.52
C PRO A 162 3.68 -17.93 9.82
N GLY A 163 3.59 -18.96 10.66
CA GLY A 163 4.39 -19.05 11.90
C GLY A 163 5.88 -19.14 11.62
N THR A 164 6.29 -19.83 10.56
CA THR A 164 7.69 -19.92 10.11
C THR A 164 8.19 -18.56 9.62
N ILE A 165 7.40 -17.87 8.78
CA ILE A 165 7.73 -16.54 8.27
C ILE A 165 7.91 -15.56 9.44
N ALA A 166 6.97 -15.54 10.39
CA ALA A 166 7.01 -14.66 11.54
C ALA A 166 8.26 -14.89 12.40
N ARG A 167 8.57 -16.16 12.70
CA ARG A 167 9.77 -16.52 13.47
C ARG A 167 11.04 -16.04 12.77
N HIS A 168 11.23 -16.38 11.50
CA HIS A 168 12.42 -15.96 10.75
C HIS A 168 12.52 -14.43 10.63
N PHE A 169 11.40 -13.74 10.53
CA PHE A 169 11.37 -12.27 10.47
C PHE A 169 11.91 -11.65 11.75
N TYR A 170 11.43 -12.09 12.92
CA TYR A 170 11.92 -11.58 14.20
C TYR A 170 13.38 -11.97 14.45
N GLU A 171 13.78 -13.19 14.09
CA GLU A 171 15.19 -13.62 14.15
C GLU A 171 16.08 -12.75 13.26
N ALA A 172 15.64 -12.35 12.07
CA ALA A 172 16.41 -11.51 11.16
C ALA A 172 16.55 -10.05 11.66
N LEU A 173 15.50 -9.51 12.30
CA LEU A 173 15.55 -8.17 12.89
C LEU A 173 16.42 -8.11 14.16
N GLY A 174 16.45 -9.19 14.96
CA GLY A 174 17.25 -9.25 16.18
C GLY A 174 18.76 -9.45 15.97
N ARG A 175 19.20 -9.74 14.73
CA ARG A 175 20.63 -9.89 14.37
C ARG A 175 21.32 -8.58 13.99
N ARG A 176 20.58 -7.47 13.94
CA ARG A 176 21.06 -6.15 13.49
C ARG A 176 21.37 -5.22 14.65
#